data_AF-A0AAW0EFN2-F1
#
_entry.id   AF-A0AAW0EFN2-F1
#
_cell.length_a   1.000
_cell.length_b   1.000
_cell.length_c   1.000
_cell.angle_alpha   90.00
_cell.angle_beta   90.00
_cell.angle_gamma   90.00
#
_symmetry.space_group_name_H-M   'P 1'
#
loop_
_entity.id
_entity.type
_entity.pdbx_description
1 polymer ?
#
loop_
_entity_poly.entity_id
_entity_poly.type
_entity_poly.pdbx_seq_one_letter_code
_entity_poly.pdbx_strand_id
1 'polypeptide(L)'
;MAILSQVFLALVAASVVLGQAQPWGQCGGQGWTGPTTCTSGWTCVVSNQYYSQCLQGSATTTTTAATPPPVSTSSSTTSVSTTTSASPPTGSAPSKGMIGTDFEGTIDSSWGVIVTAQSGGSATVDTTKAHSGSHSLKVVSTGGFSNHIFYGLSNLNALGGGSDIYGRYYANFMNAFTQDHITHMMMTDPVAQTLRMGGQFGVLDWNRASDDSIMPDGSPDSNAGSIAIAANTWYCIEFHLSKSSGQIQTWVNGNVVPSLTTPQSRWGSSYIPNPSNWGLGWESYGSAPNTIWYDDIALGTSRLGC
;
A
#
# COMPACT_ATOMS: atom_id res chain seq x y z
N MET A 1 1.58 -74.08 38.18
CA MET A 1 2.39 -73.33 37.20
C MET A 1 1.41 -72.82 36.16
N ALA A 2 0.82 -71.63 36.32
CA ALA A 2 1.28 -70.34 35.75
C ALA A 2 1.54 -70.48 34.24
N ILE A 3 0.85 -69.73 33.36
CA ILE A 3 1.32 -68.43 32.89
C ILE A 3 0.13 -67.57 32.40
N LEU A 4 -0.02 -66.38 32.98
CA LEU A 4 -0.82 -65.26 32.44
C LEU A 4 -0.05 -64.66 31.24
N SER A 5 -0.69 -64.54 30.07
CA SER A 5 -0.14 -63.82 28.93
C SER A 5 -0.67 -62.39 28.93
N GLN A 6 0.18 -61.42 29.29
CA GLN A 6 -0.14 -60.00 29.18
C GLN A 6 0.27 -59.47 27.80
N VAL A 7 -0.70 -58.93 27.06
CA VAL A 7 -0.47 -58.20 25.81
C VAL A 7 -0.11 -56.76 26.17
N PHE A 8 1.16 -56.37 25.96
CA PHE A 8 1.61 -54.99 26.04
C PHE A 8 1.28 -54.25 24.74
N LEU A 9 0.37 -53.27 24.82
CA LEU A 9 0.12 -52.31 23.74
C LEU A 9 1.12 -51.14 23.87
N ALA A 10 2.10 -51.08 22.98
CA ALA A 10 3.06 -49.97 22.94
C ALA A 10 2.43 -48.75 22.23
N LEU A 11 2.15 -47.69 22.99
CA LEU A 11 1.78 -46.38 22.45
C LEU A 11 3.05 -45.68 21.93
N VAL A 12 3.16 -45.48 20.61
CA VAL A 12 4.21 -44.67 20.00
C VAL A 12 3.77 -43.21 20.03
N ALA A 13 4.34 -42.41 20.92
CA ALA A 13 4.15 -40.96 20.93
C ALA A 13 5.06 -40.32 19.87
N ALA A 14 4.50 -39.94 18.72
CA ALA A 14 5.20 -39.11 17.74
C ALA A 14 5.37 -37.71 18.33
N SER A 15 6.60 -37.33 18.67
CA SER A 15 6.93 -35.97 19.07
C SER A 15 6.91 -35.07 17.84
N VAL A 16 5.87 -34.26 17.67
CA VAL A 16 5.80 -33.26 16.60
C VAL A 16 6.77 -32.13 16.95
N VAL A 17 7.92 -32.08 16.30
CA VAL A 17 8.83 -30.94 16.39
C VAL A 17 8.17 -29.79 15.61
N LEU A 18 7.63 -28.80 16.32
CA LEU A 18 7.17 -27.56 15.71
C LEU A 18 8.41 -26.79 15.24
N GLY A 19 8.68 -26.82 13.92
CA GLY A 19 9.75 -26.03 13.30
C GLY A 19 9.51 -24.53 13.50
N GLN A 20 10.49 -23.69 13.14
CA GLN A 20 10.29 -22.23 13.19
C GLN A 20 9.41 -21.75 12.03
N ALA A 21 8.54 -20.78 12.29
CA ALA A 21 7.75 -20.11 11.27
C ALA A 21 8.70 -19.39 10.29
N GLN A 22 8.48 -19.63 9.00
CA GLN A 22 9.21 -18.97 7.93
C GLN A 22 8.92 -17.45 7.92
N PRO A 23 9.75 -16.65 7.25
CA PRO A 23 9.45 -15.24 7.00
C PRO A 23 7.99 -15.02 6.56
N TRP A 24 7.28 -14.07 7.19
CA TRP A 24 5.85 -13.80 6.96
C TRP A 24 4.88 -14.95 7.28
N GLY A 25 5.35 -16.05 7.85
CA GLY A 25 4.51 -17.15 8.32
C GLY A 25 3.75 -16.80 9.61
N GLN A 26 2.63 -17.49 9.85
CA GLN A 26 1.90 -17.38 11.10
C GLN A 26 2.73 -17.98 12.24
N CYS A 27 2.88 -17.21 13.31
CA CYS A 27 3.67 -17.55 14.50
C CYS A 27 2.85 -17.47 15.79
N GLY A 28 1.53 -17.30 15.70
CA GLY A 28 0.68 -17.17 16.89
C GLY A 28 -0.76 -16.85 16.53
N GLY A 29 -1.60 -16.80 17.57
CA GLY A 29 -3.04 -16.60 17.46
C GLY A 29 -3.83 -17.62 18.27
N GLN A 30 -5.01 -17.23 18.75
CA GLN A 30 -5.91 -18.12 19.46
C GLN A 30 -6.32 -19.31 18.57
N GLY A 31 -6.05 -20.52 19.03
CA GLY A 31 -6.31 -21.76 18.29
C GLY A 31 -5.18 -22.20 17.34
N TRP A 32 -4.10 -21.43 17.22
CA TRP A 32 -2.93 -21.82 16.42
C TRP A 32 -2.14 -22.94 17.09
N THR A 33 -1.94 -24.05 16.39
CA THR A 33 -1.16 -25.22 16.84
C THR A 33 0.19 -25.35 16.13
N GLY A 34 0.53 -24.40 15.26
CA GLY A 34 1.77 -24.39 14.49
C GLY A 34 2.94 -23.72 15.22
N PRO A 35 4.02 -23.40 14.49
CA PRO A 35 5.19 -22.73 15.02
C PRO A 35 4.86 -21.45 15.80
N THR A 36 5.49 -21.22 16.94
CA THR A 36 5.34 -19.97 17.73
C THR A 36 6.59 -19.08 17.71
N THR A 37 7.67 -19.56 17.12
CA THR A 37 8.94 -18.85 16.99
C THR A 37 9.29 -18.68 15.52
N CYS A 38 9.78 -17.51 15.14
CA CYS A 38 10.20 -17.21 13.78
C CYS A 38 11.64 -17.64 13.49
N THR A 39 11.97 -17.85 12.22
CA THR A 39 13.35 -18.03 11.76
C THR A 39 14.27 -16.90 12.22
N SER A 40 15.54 -17.18 12.46
CA SER A 40 16.54 -16.18 12.89
C SER A 40 16.47 -14.90 12.05
N GLY A 41 16.44 -13.74 12.72
CA GLY A 41 16.28 -12.41 12.10
C GLY A 41 14.83 -11.95 11.95
N TRP A 42 13.85 -12.77 12.33
CA TRP A 42 12.43 -12.47 12.28
C TRP A 42 11.82 -12.53 13.68
N THR A 43 10.84 -11.67 13.95
CA THR A 43 10.15 -11.54 15.24
C THR A 43 8.66 -11.81 15.04
N CYS A 44 8.07 -12.59 15.93
CA CYS A 44 6.64 -12.83 15.90
C CYS A 44 5.89 -11.60 16.39
N VAL A 45 5.20 -10.90 15.50
CA VAL A 45 4.44 -9.68 15.81
C VAL A 45 2.95 -10.02 15.83
N VAL A 46 2.29 -9.69 16.93
CA VAL A 46 0.85 -9.91 17.10
C VAL A 46 0.09 -8.93 16.20
N SER A 47 -0.76 -9.45 15.30
CA SER A 47 -1.63 -8.64 14.45
C SER A 47 -3.02 -8.49 15.08
N ASN A 48 -3.59 -9.59 15.58
CA ASN A 48 -4.84 -9.61 16.33
C ASN A 48 -4.91 -10.87 17.23
N GLN A 49 -6.02 -11.06 17.96
CA GLN A 49 -6.11 -12.18 18.92
C GLN A 49 -6.03 -13.57 18.27
N TYR A 50 -6.40 -13.69 17.00
CA TYR A 50 -6.41 -14.96 16.26
C TYR A 50 -5.19 -15.14 15.35
N TYR A 51 -4.34 -14.11 15.20
CA TYR A 51 -3.25 -14.12 14.23
C TYR A 51 -2.03 -13.30 14.67
N SER A 52 -0.85 -13.90 14.58
CA SER A 52 0.46 -13.26 14.74
C SER A 52 1.39 -13.70 13.61
N GLN A 53 2.24 -12.82 13.10
CA GLN A 53 3.06 -13.06 11.91
C GLN A 53 4.54 -12.79 12.16
N CYS A 54 5.41 -13.59 11.54
CA CYS A 54 6.84 -13.32 11.52
C CYS A 54 7.16 -12.11 10.66
N LEU A 55 7.62 -11.02 11.28
CA LEU A 55 8.04 -9.79 10.63
C LEU A 55 9.52 -9.51 10.91
N GLN A 56 10.20 -8.82 10.00
CA GLN A 56 11.60 -8.47 10.17
C GLN A 56 11.74 -7.32 11.17
N GLY A 57 12.23 -7.62 12.38
CA GLY A 57 12.52 -6.62 13.39
C GLY A 57 13.81 -5.89 13.03
N SER A 58 13.79 -4.55 13.03
CA SER A 58 15.02 -3.76 12.96
C SER A 58 15.86 -4.09 14.20
N ALA A 59 16.99 -4.76 14.00
CA ALA A 59 17.87 -5.15 15.08
C ALA A 59 18.48 -3.89 15.72
N THR A 60 17.90 -3.40 16.82
CA THR A 60 18.66 -2.56 17.75
C THR A 60 19.64 -3.47 18.47
N THR A 61 20.90 -3.40 18.07
CA THR A 61 22.05 -3.98 18.76
C THR A 61 22.00 -3.57 20.22
N THR A 62 21.52 -4.45 21.09
CA THR A 62 21.60 -4.27 22.54
C THR A 62 22.79 -5.08 23.01
N THR A 63 23.89 -4.38 23.28
CA THR A 63 25.09 -4.90 23.93
C THR A 63 24.72 -5.54 25.26
N THR A 64 25.23 -6.74 25.48
CA THR A 64 25.10 -7.53 26.70
C THR A 64 25.71 -6.79 27.89
N ALA A 65 24.92 -6.48 28.91
CA ALA A 65 25.40 -6.00 30.20
C ALA A 65 24.91 -6.94 31.31
N ALA A 66 25.87 -7.42 32.10
CA ALA A 66 25.74 -8.46 33.11
C ALA A 66 24.89 -8.05 34.34
N THR A 67 24.30 -9.07 34.95
CA THR A 67 23.51 -9.07 36.20
C THR A 67 24.28 -8.59 37.43
N PRO A 68 23.63 -7.80 38.30
CA PRO A 68 23.79 -7.95 39.76
C PRO A 68 22.44 -8.01 40.53
N PRO A 69 22.44 -8.34 41.84
CA PRO A 69 21.42 -9.15 42.56
C PRO A 69 20.23 -8.35 43.14
N PRO A 70 19.19 -9.00 43.71
CA PRO A 70 17.90 -8.36 44.05
C PRO A 70 17.91 -7.79 45.46
N VAL A 71 17.50 -6.53 45.65
CA VAL A 71 17.17 -5.98 46.98
C VAL A 71 16.06 -4.91 46.89
N SER A 72 14.97 -5.23 47.59
CA SER A 72 14.02 -4.44 48.40
C SER A 72 13.28 -3.20 47.89
N THR A 73 11.96 -3.36 48.03
CA THR A 73 10.85 -2.43 48.17
C THR A 73 11.15 -1.15 48.97
N SER A 74 10.80 0.01 48.41
CA SER A 74 10.31 1.16 49.16
C SER A 74 9.49 2.08 48.27
N SER A 75 8.29 2.36 48.73
CA SER A 75 7.27 3.27 48.19
C SER A 75 7.61 4.73 48.45
N SER A 76 7.46 5.59 47.43
CA SER A 76 7.11 7.01 47.63
C SER A 76 6.56 7.63 46.34
N THR A 77 5.32 8.10 46.46
CA THR A 77 4.52 8.95 45.57
C THR A 77 5.21 10.26 45.15
N THR A 78 5.17 10.62 43.87
CA THR A 78 4.77 11.97 43.41
C THR A 78 4.37 11.98 41.93
N SER A 79 3.42 12.86 41.64
CA SER A 79 2.60 13.17 40.45
C SER A 79 3.34 13.66 39.18
N VAL A 80 2.53 13.87 38.10
CA VAL A 80 2.79 14.59 36.82
C VAL A 80 3.07 13.63 35.65
N SER A 81 2.42 13.62 34.48
CA SER A 81 1.24 14.30 33.92
C SER A 81 0.75 13.45 32.74
N THR A 82 -0.55 13.30 32.59
CA THR A 82 -1.21 12.74 31.40
C THR A 82 -1.01 13.69 30.21
N THR A 83 -0.14 13.36 29.27
CA THR A 83 -0.20 13.94 27.91
C THR A 83 -1.17 13.10 27.09
N THR A 84 -2.38 13.63 26.98
CA THR A 84 -3.37 13.26 25.96
C THR A 84 -2.73 13.30 24.58
N SER A 85 -2.87 12.21 23.82
CA SER A 85 -2.57 12.15 22.38
C SER A 85 -3.29 13.28 21.65
N ALA A 86 -2.51 14.27 21.19
CA ALA A 86 -2.99 15.28 20.26
C ALA A 86 -2.97 14.70 18.84
N SER A 87 -4.06 14.95 18.11
CA SER A 87 -4.18 14.75 16.67
C SER A 87 -2.97 15.31 15.90
N PRO A 88 -2.60 14.72 14.76
CA PRO A 88 -1.61 15.33 13.86
C PRO A 88 -2.07 16.73 13.44
N PRO A 89 -1.16 17.72 13.32
CA PRO A 89 -1.52 19.07 12.96
C PRO A 89 -1.99 19.12 11.50
N THR A 90 -3.16 19.74 11.33
CA THR A 90 -3.69 20.28 10.08
C THR A 90 -2.70 21.23 9.41
N GLY A 91 -2.51 21.08 8.10
CA GLY A 91 -1.90 22.08 7.21
C GLY A 91 -0.38 22.19 7.33
N SER A 92 0.35 21.30 6.66
CA SER A 92 1.73 21.60 6.28
C SER A 92 1.84 21.59 4.77
N ALA A 93 1.98 22.79 4.20
CA ALA A 93 2.40 22.97 2.82
C ALA A 93 3.64 22.10 2.54
N PRO A 94 3.73 21.51 1.34
CA PRO A 94 4.80 20.59 1.03
C PRO A 94 6.19 21.25 1.21
N SER A 95 7.09 20.54 1.89
CA SER A 95 8.50 20.94 2.02
C SER A 95 9.16 21.06 0.63
N LYS A 96 10.19 21.91 0.54
CA LYS A 96 10.95 22.19 -0.69
C LYS A 96 11.21 20.90 -1.51
N GLY A 97 10.60 20.78 -2.69
CA GLY A 97 10.69 19.57 -3.55
C GLY A 97 9.45 18.65 -3.55
N MET A 98 8.35 19.08 -2.93
CA MET A 98 7.05 18.40 -2.97
C MET A 98 5.98 19.36 -3.49
N ILE A 99 4.99 18.83 -4.22
CA ILE A 99 3.85 19.56 -4.80
C ILE A 99 2.61 18.75 -4.48
N GLY A 100 1.59 19.37 -3.91
CA GLY A 100 0.40 18.65 -3.47
C GLY A 100 -0.71 19.57 -2.99
N THR A 101 -1.85 18.98 -2.68
CA THR A 101 -3.01 19.66 -2.08
C THR A 101 -3.78 18.67 -1.21
N ASP A 102 -4.28 19.17 -0.07
CA ASP A 102 -5.23 18.51 0.83
C ASP A 102 -6.68 18.97 0.55
N PHE A 103 -6.90 19.74 -0.52
CA PHE A 103 -8.20 20.29 -0.94
C PHE A 103 -8.93 21.21 0.06
N GLU A 104 -8.35 21.53 1.21
CA GLU A 104 -8.99 22.40 2.23
C GLU A 104 -8.91 23.89 1.88
N GLY A 105 -7.97 24.26 1.01
CA GLY A 105 -7.67 25.65 0.66
C GLY A 105 -7.94 25.99 -0.80
N THR A 106 -7.44 27.16 -1.21
CA THR A 106 -7.39 27.52 -2.62
C THR A 106 -6.48 26.55 -3.36
N ILE A 107 -7.03 25.87 -4.36
CA ILE A 107 -6.27 24.95 -5.19
C ILE A 107 -5.45 25.77 -6.21
N ASP A 108 -4.16 25.45 -6.29
CA ASP A 108 -3.26 26.06 -7.27
C ASP A 108 -3.70 25.76 -8.70
N SER A 109 -3.55 26.73 -9.60
CA SER A 109 -3.99 26.65 -10.99
C SER A 109 -3.27 25.58 -11.83
N SER A 110 -2.19 24.98 -11.34
CA SER A 110 -1.56 23.83 -11.98
C SER A 110 -2.37 22.55 -11.88
N TRP A 111 -3.28 22.45 -10.90
CA TRP A 111 -4.19 21.32 -10.72
C TRP A 111 -5.49 21.52 -11.47
N GLY A 112 -5.86 20.54 -12.30
CA GLY A 112 -7.10 20.62 -13.06
C GLY A 112 -7.45 19.32 -13.76
N VAL A 113 -8.59 19.33 -14.47
CA VAL A 113 -8.97 18.22 -15.35
C VAL A 113 -8.00 18.18 -16.53
N ILE A 114 -7.24 17.10 -16.65
CA ILE A 114 -6.25 16.88 -17.73
C ILE A 114 -6.75 15.90 -18.80
N VAL A 115 -7.80 15.13 -18.48
CA VAL A 115 -8.54 14.28 -19.42
C VAL A 115 -10.02 14.48 -19.14
N THR A 116 -10.79 14.83 -20.16
CA THR A 116 -12.22 15.16 -20.03
C THR A 116 -13.10 14.01 -20.50
N ALA A 117 -14.12 13.66 -19.72
CA ALA A 117 -15.12 12.67 -20.13
C ALA A 117 -15.97 13.18 -21.29
N GLN A 118 -16.34 12.29 -22.21
CA GLN A 118 -17.30 12.62 -23.27
C GLN A 118 -18.71 12.86 -22.71
N SER A 119 -19.09 12.12 -21.66
CA SER A 119 -20.38 12.31 -20.98
C SER A 119 -20.36 11.81 -19.53
N GLY A 120 -21.12 12.46 -18.64
CA GLY A 120 -21.43 11.94 -17.30
C GLY A 120 -20.28 11.87 -16.28
N GLY A 121 -19.04 12.13 -16.69
CA GLY A 121 -17.89 12.20 -15.79
C GLY A 121 -17.69 13.59 -15.17
N SER A 122 -17.26 13.65 -13.91
CA SER A 122 -16.95 14.91 -13.22
C SER A 122 -15.79 14.75 -12.24
N ALA A 123 -15.08 15.84 -11.98
CA ALA A 123 -14.03 15.93 -10.98
C ALA A 123 -14.21 17.25 -10.22
N THR A 124 -14.69 17.18 -8.99
CA THR A 124 -15.03 18.36 -8.18
C THR A 124 -14.65 18.14 -6.72
N VAL A 125 -14.32 19.22 -6.01
CA VAL A 125 -14.15 19.15 -4.56
C VAL A 125 -15.50 18.82 -3.90
N ASP A 126 -15.50 17.81 -3.04
CA ASP A 126 -16.65 17.32 -2.28
C ASP A 126 -16.40 17.57 -0.79
N THR A 127 -17.44 18.02 -0.09
CA THR A 127 -17.42 18.35 1.34
C THR A 127 -18.06 17.28 2.22
N THR A 128 -18.55 16.20 1.61
CA THR A 128 -19.32 15.15 2.30
C THR A 128 -18.48 13.95 2.70
N LYS A 129 -17.27 13.82 2.14
CA LYS A 129 -16.35 12.72 2.39
C LYS A 129 -14.93 13.21 2.14
N ALA A 130 -14.06 13.01 3.12
CA ALA A 130 -12.64 13.33 3.04
C ALA A 130 -11.84 12.31 3.87
N HIS A 131 -10.54 12.22 3.61
CA HIS A 131 -9.62 11.45 4.43
C HIS A 131 -9.14 12.31 5.59
N SER A 132 -8.57 13.47 5.28
CA SER A 132 -8.24 14.50 6.26
C SER A 132 -9.21 15.68 6.11
N GLY A 133 -9.30 16.54 7.12
CA GLY A 133 -10.13 17.75 7.04
C GLY A 133 -11.61 17.48 6.70
N SER A 134 -12.12 18.22 5.72
CA SER A 134 -13.52 18.26 5.31
C SER A 134 -13.75 18.29 3.80
N HIS A 135 -12.69 18.39 2.99
CA HIS A 135 -12.73 18.47 1.54
C HIS A 135 -11.91 17.33 0.94
N SER A 136 -12.39 16.76 -0.16
CA SER A 136 -11.56 15.89 -1.00
C SER A 136 -11.97 16.02 -2.46
N LEU A 137 -11.12 15.58 -3.38
CA LEU A 137 -11.48 15.50 -4.79
C LEU A 137 -12.39 14.30 -5.02
N LYS A 138 -13.65 14.55 -5.41
CA LYS A 138 -14.55 13.52 -5.93
C LYS A 138 -14.43 13.42 -7.44
N VAL A 139 -14.09 12.23 -7.92
CA VAL A 139 -14.19 11.84 -9.32
C VAL A 139 -15.37 10.90 -9.51
N VAL A 140 -16.25 11.23 -10.46
CA VAL A 140 -17.36 10.37 -10.90
C VAL A 140 -17.09 9.95 -12.33
N SER A 141 -17.21 8.66 -12.62
CA SER A 141 -17.26 8.14 -13.99
C SER A 141 -18.41 7.16 -14.13
N THR A 142 -19.18 7.31 -15.21
CA THR A 142 -20.28 6.41 -15.59
C THR A 142 -19.79 5.09 -16.20
N GLY A 143 -18.47 4.88 -16.26
CA GLY A 143 -17.86 3.68 -16.82
C GLY A 143 -17.70 3.74 -18.34
N GLY A 144 -16.79 2.91 -18.84
CA GLY A 144 -16.45 2.83 -20.27
C GLY A 144 -15.37 3.83 -20.66
N PHE A 145 -14.61 3.50 -21.69
CA PHE A 145 -13.45 4.28 -22.12
C PHE A 145 -13.81 5.73 -22.48
N SER A 146 -14.93 5.94 -23.18
CA SER A 146 -15.43 7.27 -23.54
C SER A 146 -15.71 8.20 -22.35
N ASN A 147 -15.94 7.65 -21.17
CA ASN A 147 -16.31 8.42 -19.98
C ASN A 147 -15.18 8.50 -18.97
N HIS A 148 -13.94 8.29 -19.41
CA HIS A 148 -12.79 8.48 -18.55
C HIS A 148 -12.61 9.95 -18.18
N ILE A 149 -12.10 10.19 -16.98
CA ILE A 149 -11.81 11.54 -16.52
C ILE A 149 -10.64 11.46 -15.56
N PHE A 150 -9.70 12.39 -15.70
CA PHE A 150 -8.53 12.47 -14.82
C PHE A 150 -8.27 13.92 -14.44
N TYR A 151 -8.04 14.12 -13.15
CA TYR A 151 -7.68 15.38 -12.54
C TYR A 151 -6.25 15.28 -12.00
N GLY A 152 -5.43 16.30 -12.23
CA GLY A 152 -4.05 16.29 -11.79
C GLY A 152 -3.22 17.40 -12.41
N LEU A 153 -1.93 17.13 -12.58
CA LEU A 153 -0.95 18.04 -13.14
C LEU A 153 -0.75 17.74 -14.63
N SER A 154 -0.89 18.74 -15.49
CA SER A 154 -0.66 18.61 -16.94
C SER A 154 0.82 18.53 -17.32
N ASN A 155 1.71 18.94 -16.41
CA ASN A 155 3.16 18.84 -16.56
C ASN A 155 3.84 18.59 -15.21
N LEU A 156 4.96 17.86 -15.20
CA LEU A 156 5.73 17.54 -13.99
C LEU A 156 7.00 18.39 -13.83
N ASN A 157 7.14 19.50 -14.56
CA ASN A 157 8.36 20.31 -14.58
C ASN A 157 8.77 20.84 -13.20
N ALA A 158 7.79 21.08 -12.33
CA ALA A 158 8.02 21.61 -10.99
C ALA A 158 8.73 20.61 -10.05
N LEU A 159 8.84 19.32 -10.39
CA LEU A 159 9.66 18.34 -9.66
C LEU A 159 11.16 18.36 -10.05
N GLY A 160 11.52 19.12 -11.08
CA GLY A 160 12.85 19.12 -11.67
C GLY A 160 13.02 17.97 -12.68
N GLY A 161 13.32 18.31 -13.94
CA GLY A 161 13.44 17.36 -15.04
C GLY A 161 14.61 16.40 -14.86
N GLY A 162 14.39 15.26 -14.21
CA GLY A 162 15.41 14.22 -14.02
C GLY A 162 15.42 13.58 -12.64
N SER A 163 14.74 14.18 -11.65
CA SER A 163 14.58 13.58 -10.32
C SER A 163 13.72 12.33 -10.38
N ASP A 164 14.01 11.36 -9.52
CA ASP A 164 13.07 10.27 -9.22
C ASP A 164 11.74 10.86 -8.73
N ILE A 165 10.65 10.17 -9.04
CA ILE A 165 9.29 10.65 -8.75
C ILE A 165 8.71 9.78 -7.66
N TYR A 166 8.33 10.40 -6.55
CA TYR A 166 7.51 9.79 -5.52
C TYR A 166 6.12 10.42 -5.61
N GLY A 167 5.08 9.60 -5.57
CA GLY A 167 3.71 10.09 -5.54
C GLY A 167 2.90 9.40 -4.46
N ARG A 168 2.07 10.16 -3.75
CA ARG A 168 1.20 9.69 -2.68
C ARG A 168 -0.19 10.27 -2.88
N TYR A 169 -1.20 9.45 -2.69
CA TYR A 169 -2.58 9.88 -2.62
C TYR A 169 -3.37 8.96 -1.71
N TYR A 170 -4.33 9.53 -0.99
CA TYR A 170 -5.35 8.74 -0.33
C TYR A 170 -6.50 8.53 -1.30
N ALA A 171 -6.99 7.31 -1.43
CA ALA A 171 -8.09 6.98 -2.32
C ALA A 171 -9.16 6.17 -1.59
N ASN A 172 -10.43 6.53 -1.81
CA ASN A 172 -11.58 5.77 -1.37
C ASN A 172 -12.50 5.51 -2.56
N PHE A 173 -12.64 4.24 -2.92
CA PHE A 173 -13.42 3.80 -4.06
C PHE A 173 -14.82 3.39 -3.61
N MET A 174 -15.88 3.93 -4.24
CA MET A 174 -17.26 3.54 -3.92
C MET A 174 -17.50 2.06 -4.20
N ASN A 175 -16.95 1.56 -5.32
CA ASN A 175 -17.02 0.17 -5.73
C ASN A 175 -15.65 -0.51 -5.56
N ALA A 176 -15.67 -1.78 -5.11
CA ALA A 176 -14.47 -2.62 -5.02
C ALA A 176 -13.92 -2.94 -6.41
N PHE A 177 -12.63 -3.27 -6.48
CA PHE A 177 -12.03 -3.73 -7.73
C PHE A 177 -12.57 -5.12 -8.09
N THR A 178 -12.85 -5.32 -9.38
CA THR A 178 -13.37 -6.55 -9.96
C THR A 178 -12.32 -7.20 -10.86
N GLN A 179 -12.72 -8.19 -11.63
CA GLN A 179 -11.88 -8.78 -12.68
C GLN A 179 -11.62 -7.83 -13.86
N ASP A 180 -12.37 -6.73 -13.97
CA ASP A 180 -12.27 -5.78 -15.07
C ASP A 180 -10.92 -5.06 -15.06
N HIS A 181 -10.41 -4.74 -16.26
CA HIS A 181 -9.27 -3.86 -16.43
C HIS A 181 -9.75 -2.40 -16.31
N ILE A 182 -9.28 -1.72 -15.28
CA ILE A 182 -9.57 -0.31 -14.99
C ILE A 182 -8.26 0.46 -14.77
N THR A 183 -8.32 1.78 -14.91
CA THR A 183 -7.22 2.70 -14.57
C THR A 183 -7.75 3.75 -13.61
N HIS A 184 -7.11 3.96 -12.46
CA HIS A 184 -7.47 5.05 -11.54
C HIS A 184 -6.37 6.09 -11.38
N MET A 185 -5.15 5.78 -11.81
CA MET A 185 -4.05 6.73 -11.94
C MET A 185 -3.38 6.56 -13.31
N MET A 186 -3.09 7.68 -13.98
CA MET A 186 -2.43 7.68 -15.27
C MET A 186 -1.26 8.65 -15.32
N MET A 187 -0.31 8.34 -16.19
CA MET A 187 0.80 9.18 -16.57
C MET A 187 1.11 8.97 -18.06
N THR A 188 1.06 10.02 -18.87
CA THR A 188 1.58 10.01 -20.24
C THR A 188 3.09 9.80 -20.20
N ASP A 189 3.58 8.82 -20.93
CA ASP A 189 4.97 8.39 -20.93
C ASP A 189 5.42 8.07 -22.37
N PRO A 190 6.62 8.50 -22.80
CA PRO A 190 7.05 8.36 -24.19
C PRO A 190 7.25 6.90 -24.64
N VAL A 191 7.47 5.97 -23.71
CA VAL A 191 7.70 4.54 -24.02
C VAL A 191 6.46 3.71 -23.69
N ALA A 192 5.83 3.96 -22.54
CA ALA A 192 4.63 3.24 -22.14
C ALA A 192 3.35 3.74 -22.85
N GLN A 193 3.42 4.86 -23.58
CA GLN A 193 2.30 5.70 -24.06
C GLN A 193 1.51 6.28 -22.89
N THR A 194 0.92 5.40 -22.08
CA THR A 194 0.38 5.69 -20.77
C THR A 194 0.89 4.64 -19.79
N LEU A 195 1.60 5.08 -18.77
CA LEU A 195 1.87 4.29 -17.58
C LEU A 195 0.65 4.41 -16.65
N ARG A 196 0.08 3.26 -16.28
CA ARG A 196 -1.20 3.17 -15.60
C ARG A 196 -1.03 2.45 -14.28
N MET A 197 -1.71 2.93 -13.25
CA MET A 197 -2.03 2.14 -12.07
C MET A 197 -3.54 2.01 -11.99
N GLY A 198 -3.99 0.79 -11.72
CA GLY A 198 -5.38 0.43 -11.89
C GLY A 198 -5.72 -0.84 -11.15
N GLY A 199 -6.63 -1.61 -11.75
CA GLY A 199 -6.97 -2.91 -11.25
C GLY A 199 -7.23 -3.86 -12.40
N GLN A 200 -6.82 -5.10 -12.20
CA GLN A 200 -7.18 -6.25 -13.01
C GLN A 200 -7.17 -7.47 -12.10
N PHE A 201 -7.98 -8.48 -12.42
CA PHE A 201 -8.04 -9.72 -11.63
C PHE A 201 -8.45 -9.56 -10.16
N GLY A 202 -9.11 -8.45 -9.81
CA GLY A 202 -9.56 -8.14 -8.44
C GLY A 202 -8.49 -7.50 -7.56
N VAL A 203 -7.33 -7.13 -8.10
CA VAL A 203 -6.22 -6.55 -7.33
C VAL A 203 -5.67 -5.30 -7.99
N LEU A 204 -5.00 -4.46 -7.20
CA LEU A 204 -4.23 -3.31 -7.66
C LEU A 204 -3.11 -3.78 -8.60
N ASP A 205 -2.89 -3.07 -9.70
CA ASP A 205 -1.83 -3.38 -10.66
C ASP A 205 -1.20 -2.12 -11.27
N TRP A 206 -0.06 -2.34 -11.92
CA TRP A 206 0.52 -1.46 -12.92
C TRP A 206 0.31 -2.04 -14.30
N ASN A 207 0.12 -1.18 -15.29
CA ASN A 207 0.03 -1.55 -16.69
C ASN A 207 0.75 -0.53 -17.58
N ARG A 208 1.39 -0.99 -18.67
CA ARG A 208 1.85 -0.12 -19.77
C ARG A 208 0.93 -0.24 -20.97
N ALA A 209 0.41 0.88 -21.45
CA ALA A 209 -0.49 0.88 -22.61
C ALA A 209 0.18 0.45 -23.92
N SER A 210 1.49 0.65 -24.07
CA SER A 210 2.20 0.36 -25.32
C SER A 210 2.34 -1.12 -25.65
N ASP A 211 2.46 -1.99 -24.64
CA ASP A 211 2.72 -3.43 -24.81
C ASP A 211 1.82 -4.33 -23.94
N ASP A 212 0.88 -3.73 -23.19
CA ASP A 212 -0.04 -4.41 -22.26
C ASP A 212 0.67 -5.30 -21.22
N SER A 213 1.91 -4.94 -20.88
CA SER A 213 2.60 -5.54 -19.76
C SER A 213 1.94 -5.13 -18.46
N ILE A 214 1.71 -6.10 -17.58
CA ILE A 214 1.11 -5.91 -16.27
C ILE A 214 2.06 -6.34 -15.16
N MET A 215 1.89 -5.73 -14.00
CA MET A 215 2.57 -6.05 -12.76
C MET A 215 1.55 -5.92 -11.61
N PRO A 216 1.17 -7.02 -10.92
CA PRO A 216 1.65 -8.40 -11.05
C PRO A 216 1.38 -9.03 -12.42
N ASP A 217 1.99 -10.19 -12.69
CA ASP A 217 1.92 -10.84 -14.01
C ASP A 217 0.54 -11.45 -14.38
N GLY A 218 -0.43 -11.36 -13.47
CA GLY A 218 -1.79 -11.87 -13.63
C GLY A 218 -1.98 -13.32 -13.17
N SER A 219 -0.92 -14.02 -12.72
CA SER A 219 -1.05 -15.36 -12.14
C SER A 219 -1.70 -15.30 -10.74
N PRO A 220 -2.38 -16.38 -10.30
CA PRO A 220 -3.00 -16.40 -8.97
C PRO A 220 -2.03 -16.10 -7.82
N ASP A 221 -0.81 -16.63 -7.90
CA ASP A 221 0.20 -16.48 -6.84
C ASP A 221 0.73 -15.05 -6.75
N SER A 222 1.00 -14.40 -7.90
CA SER A 222 1.48 -13.02 -7.92
C SER A 222 0.37 -12.03 -7.52
N ASN A 223 -0.86 -12.28 -7.98
CA ASN A 223 -2.03 -11.48 -7.62
C ASN A 223 -2.34 -11.58 -6.12
N ALA A 224 -2.18 -12.76 -5.51
CA ALA A 224 -2.34 -12.94 -4.07
C ALA A 224 -1.36 -12.09 -3.23
N GLY A 225 -0.24 -11.67 -3.82
CA GLY A 225 0.71 -10.74 -3.20
C GLY A 225 0.37 -9.25 -3.38
N SER A 226 -0.63 -8.92 -4.20
CA SER A 226 -1.12 -7.55 -4.41
C SER A 226 -2.32 -7.22 -3.49
N ILE A 227 -2.85 -6.01 -3.61
CA ILE A 227 -3.92 -5.50 -2.74
C ILE A 227 -5.28 -5.60 -3.41
N ALA A 228 -6.21 -6.32 -2.78
CA ALA A 228 -7.62 -6.29 -3.15
C ALA A 228 -8.27 -5.01 -2.59
N ILE A 229 -8.57 -4.06 -3.48
CA ILE A 229 -9.19 -2.77 -3.10
C ILE A 229 -10.67 -2.99 -2.79
N ALA A 230 -11.00 -2.92 -1.50
CA ALA A 230 -12.38 -2.98 -1.01
C ALA A 230 -13.14 -1.67 -1.20
N ALA A 231 -14.45 -1.78 -1.38
CA ALA A 231 -15.37 -0.65 -1.43
C ALA A 231 -15.33 0.17 -0.13
N ASN A 232 -15.53 1.48 -0.27
CA ASN A 232 -15.71 2.47 0.79
C ASN A 232 -14.59 2.52 1.84
N THR A 233 -13.39 2.05 1.49
CA THR A 233 -12.22 2.03 2.38
C THR A 233 -11.17 3.02 1.89
N TRP A 234 -10.57 3.80 2.80
CA TRP A 234 -9.45 4.67 2.48
C TRP A 234 -8.15 3.85 2.40
N TYR A 235 -7.40 4.05 1.32
CA TYR A 235 -6.06 3.51 1.13
C TYR A 235 -5.09 4.66 0.90
N CYS A 236 -4.01 4.70 1.67
CA CYS A 236 -2.85 5.51 1.32
C CYS A 236 -2.04 4.73 0.28
N ILE A 237 -2.10 5.15 -0.99
CA ILE A 237 -1.32 4.53 -2.06
C ILE A 237 -0.15 5.44 -2.37
N GLU A 238 1.05 4.86 -2.36
CA GLU A 238 2.29 5.58 -2.64
C GLU A 238 3.15 4.79 -3.62
N PHE A 239 3.85 5.49 -4.49
CA PHE A 239 4.74 4.89 -5.46
C PHE A 239 6.06 5.66 -5.58
N HIS A 240 7.07 4.96 -6.09
CA HIS A 240 8.35 5.50 -6.51
C HIS A 240 8.63 5.04 -7.94
N LEU A 241 9.00 5.99 -8.80
CA LEU A 241 9.51 5.76 -10.15
C LEU A 241 10.94 6.27 -10.22
N SER A 242 11.89 5.36 -10.37
CA SER A 242 13.27 5.73 -10.59
C SER A 242 13.51 6.06 -12.07
N LYS A 243 13.88 7.30 -12.34
CA LYS A 243 14.15 7.79 -13.71
C LYS A 243 15.52 7.38 -14.24
N SER A 244 16.36 6.81 -13.36
CA SER A 244 17.71 6.35 -13.71
C SER A 244 17.80 4.83 -13.85
N SER A 245 17.15 4.09 -12.95
CA SER A 245 17.25 2.62 -12.90
C SER A 245 16.05 1.90 -13.52
N GLY A 246 14.92 2.59 -13.72
CA GLY A 246 13.65 1.98 -14.10
C GLY A 246 12.94 1.24 -12.96
N GLN A 247 13.48 1.30 -11.74
CA GLN A 247 12.82 0.73 -10.57
C GLN A 247 11.45 1.37 -10.34
N ILE A 248 10.43 0.53 -10.16
CA ILE A 248 9.13 0.92 -9.63
C ILE A 248 8.95 0.25 -8.28
N GLN A 249 8.52 1.01 -7.28
CA GLN A 249 8.14 0.48 -5.97
C GLN A 249 6.77 1.01 -5.60
N THR A 250 5.95 0.17 -4.96
CA THR A 250 4.60 0.54 -4.54
C THR A 250 4.42 0.23 -3.06
N TRP A 251 3.74 1.12 -2.35
CA TRP A 251 3.33 0.93 -0.97
C TRP A 251 1.85 1.22 -0.82
N VAL A 252 1.19 0.44 0.04
CA VAL A 252 -0.20 0.67 0.43
C VAL A 252 -0.26 0.67 1.95
N ASN A 253 -0.82 1.73 2.52
CA ASN A 253 -0.89 1.98 3.97
C ASN A 253 0.50 1.87 4.63
N GLY A 254 1.51 2.43 3.97
CA GLY A 254 2.91 2.43 4.41
C GLY A 254 3.68 1.13 4.14
N ASN A 255 3.00 0.02 3.84
CA ASN A 255 3.62 -1.29 3.64
C ASN A 255 4.00 -1.49 2.17
N VAL A 256 5.18 -2.04 1.91
CA VAL A 256 5.60 -2.37 0.53
C VAL A 256 4.68 -3.45 -0.03
N VAL A 257 4.35 -3.34 -1.31
CA VAL A 257 3.63 -4.36 -2.07
C VAL A 257 4.62 -5.03 -3.03
N PRO A 258 5.22 -6.18 -2.67
CA PRO A 258 6.31 -6.77 -3.45
C PRO A 258 5.91 -7.15 -4.88
N SER A 259 4.67 -7.59 -5.08
CA SER A 259 4.12 -7.92 -6.41
C SER A 259 3.94 -6.71 -7.33
N LEU A 260 3.92 -5.51 -6.75
CA LEU A 260 3.87 -4.21 -7.45
C LEU A 260 5.21 -3.46 -7.39
N THR A 261 6.29 -4.20 -7.16
CA THR A 261 7.64 -3.67 -7.08
C THR A 261 8.54 -4.45 -8.02
N THR A 262 9.29 -3.74 -8.87
CA THR A 262 10.27 -4.36 -9.77
C THR A 262 11.45 -4.94 -8.98
N PRO A 263 12.08 -6.02 -9.45
CA PRO A 263 11.88 -6.66 -10.76
C PRO A 263 10.65 -7.58 -10.82
N GLN A 264 10.00 -7.63 -11.98
CA GLN A 264 8.91 -8.58 -12.29
C GLN A 264 9.08 -9.11 -13.71
N SER A 265 8.98 -10.43 -13.89
CA SER A 265 9.34 -11.09 -15.15
C SER A 265 8.54 -10.58 -16.35
N ARG A 266 7.21 -10.43 -16.20
CA ARG A 266 6.34 -9.90 -17.27
C ARG A 266 6.51 -8.40 -17.48
N TRP A 267 6.92 -7.65 -16.46
CA TRP A 267 7.20 -6.22 -16.58
C TRP A 267 8.48 -5.94 -17.37
N GLY A 268 9.47 -6.84 -17.24
CA GLY A 268 10.80 -6.67 -17.81
C GLY A 268 11.66 -5.67 -17.02
N SER A 269 12.89 -5.47 -17.50
CA SER A 269 13.90 -4.61 -16.85
C SER A 269 14.41 -3.46 -17.74
N SER A 270 13.95 -3.35 -18.98
CA SER A 270 14.42 -2.34 -19.94
C SER A 270 13.61 -1.05 -19.90
N TYR A 271 12.43 -1.05 -19.29
CA TYR A 271 11.56 0.12 -19.19
C TYR A 271 12.05 1.06 -18.08
N ILE A 272 12.23 2.34 -18.43
CA ILE A 272 12.55 3.40 -17.48
C ILE A 272 11.42 4.44 -17.55
N PRO A 273 10.66 4.65 -16.46
CA PRO A 273 9.58 5.64 -16.44
C PRO A 273 10.09 7.07 -16.69
N ASN A 274 9.44 7.77 -17.61
CA ASN A 274 9.68 9.18 -17.87
C ASN A 274 8.37 9.93 -18.12
N PRO A 275 7.45 9.94 -17.15
CA PRO A 275 6.13 10.52 -17.34
C PRO A 275 6.19 12.05 -17.45
N SER A 276 5.30 12.63 -18.25
CA SER A 276 5.19 14.08 -18.45
C SER A 276 4.11 14.75 -17.61
N ASN A 277 3.11 14.00 -17.16
CA ASN A 277 1.96 14.48 -16.38
C ASN A 277 1.59 13.44 -15.30
N TRP A 278 0.64 13.77 -14.44
CA TRP A 278 0.10 12.84 -13.45
C TRP A 278 -1.38 13.12 -13.23
N GLY A 279 -2.22 12.10 -13.30
CA GLY A 279 -3.66 12.22 -13.15
C GLY A 279 -4.25 11.13 -12.28
N LEU A 280 -5.21 11.51 -11.45
CA LEU A 280 -6.05 10.64 -10.64
C LEU A 280 -7.48 10.72 -11.16
N GLY A 281 -8.13 9.58 -11.30
CA GLY A 281 -9.37 9.52 -12.05
C GLY A 281 -9.98 8.15 -12.12
N TRP A 282 -10.73 7.90 -13.19
CA TRP A 282 -11.25 6.58 -13.51
C TRP A 282 -11.39 6.40 -15.03
N GLU A 283 -10.95 5.27 -15.50
CA GLU A 283 -11.15 4.75 -16.85
C GLU A 283 -11.46 3.26 -16.72
N SER A 284 -12.40 2.77 -17.52
CA SER A 284 -12.75 1.35 -17.50
C SER A 284 -12.91 0.81 -18.92
N TYR A 285 -12.28 -0.34 -19.17
CA TYR A 285 -12.42 -1.06 -20.44
C TYR A 285 -13.60 -2.04 -20.44
N GLY A 286 -14.05 -2.48 -19.26
CA GLY A 286 -15.23 -3.34 -19.05
C GLY A 286 -16.52 -2.57 -18.74
N SER A 287 -16.57 -1.26 -18.99
CA SER A 287 -17.71 -0.39 -18.66
C SER A 287 -18.10 -0.26 -17.17
N ALA A 288 -17.23 -0.68 -16.23
CA ALA A 288 -17.44 -0.54 -14.80
C ALA A 288 -17.46 0.95 -14.37
N PRO A 289 -18.55 1.45 -13.76
CA PRO A 289 -18.60 2.79 -13.19
C PRO A 289 -17.94 2.84 -11.82
N ASN A 290 -17.46 4.01 -11.42
CA ASN A 290 -17.03 4.24 -10.04
C ASN A 290 -17.16 5.70 -9.64
N THR A 291 -17.27 5.93 -8.34
CA THR A 291 -17.08 7.24 -7.71
C THR A 291 -15.95 7.10 -6.72
N ILE A 292 -14.97 8.00 -6.81
CA ILE A 292 -13.72 7.88 -6.07
C ILE A 292 -13.47 9.21 -5.39
N TRP A 293 -13.05 9.16 -4.14
CA TRP A 293 -12.56 10.33 -3.42
C TRP A 293 -11.05 10.21 -3.29
N TYR A 294 -10.35 11.25 -3.73
CA TYR A 294 -8.91 11.39 -3.63
C TYR A 294 -8.58 12.53 -2.68
N ASP A 295 -7.60 12.32 -1.82
CA ASP A 295 -7.24 13.29 -0.79
C ASP A 295 -5.76 13.27 -0.44
N ASP A 296 -5.27 14.33 0.21
CA ASP A 296 -3.90 14.57 0.63
C ASP A 296 -2.87 14.22 -0.46
N ILE A 297 -3.15 14.61 -1.70
CA ILE A 297 -2.37 14.20 -2.86
C ILE A 297 -1.05 14.96 -2.92
N ALA A 298 0.02 14.26 -3.29
CA ALA A 298 1.34 14.84 -3.39
C ALA A 298 2.26 14.10 -4.35
N LEU A 299 3.15 14.86 -4.98
CA LEU A 299 4.34 14.38 -5.65
C LEU A 299 5.58 14.97 -4.98
N GLY A 300 6.69 14.25 -4.99
CA GLY A 300 7.98 14.74 -4.52
C GLY A 300 9.15 13.96 -5.10
N THR A 301 10.36 14.29 -4.65
CA THR A 301 11.61 13.65 -5.09
C THR A 301 12.19 12.70 -4.05
N SER A 302 11.44 12.43 -2.98
CA SER A 302 11.77 11.49 -1.92
C SER A 302 10.50 10.92 -1.31
N ARG A 303 10.63 9.85 -0.52
CA ARG A 303 9.51 9.16 0.12
C ARG A 303 8.64 10.13 0.93
N LEU A 304 7.33 10.09 0.69
CA LEU A 304 6.33 10.97 1.29
C LEU A 304 5.68 10.34 2.52
N GLY A 305 5.45 9.03 2.45
CA GLY A 305 4.84 8.25 3.52
C GLY A 305 3.32 8.37 3.63
N CYS A 306 2.81 7.53 4.52
CA CYS A 306 1.48 7.58 5.11
C CYS A 306 1.72 7.89 6.59
#